data_AF-A0A139KGT9-F1
#
_entry.id   AF-A0A139KGT9-F1
#
_cell.length_a   1.000
_cell.length_b   1.000
_cell.length_c   1.000
_cell.angle_alpha   90.00
_cell.angle_beta   90.00
_cell.angle_gamma   90.00
#
_symmetry.space_group_name_H-M   'P 1'
#
loop_
_entity.id
_entity.type
_entity.pdbx_description
1 polymer ?
#
loop_
_entity_poly.entity_id
_entity_poly.type
_entity_poly.pdbx_seq_one_letter_code
_entity_poly.pdbx_strand_id
1 'polypeptide(L)'
;MAKLSYKVSYYVLYAMFAIILVVLGLFYFGGDAQGDAVLMSVDSEMWQPAQTDALIYLTYALLAVAVIATLVGVLFQFGSALKDNPGAALKSLIGLIVLIVVVVIAWTMGSDEPLTIPGYSGTDNVPFWLKITDMFLYSIYILFAGTVLAIIFSSIKKKLS
;
A
#
# COMPACT_ATOMS: atom_id res chain seq x y z
N MET A 1 29.95 7.01 8.92
CA MET A 1 28.87 6.03 8.69
C MET A 1 27.95 6.36 7.51
N ALA A 2 27.63 7.64 7.24
CA ALA A 2 26.73 8.03 6.14
C ALA A 2 27.16 7.54 4.73
N LYS A 3 28.46 7.59 4.39
CA LYS A 3 28.97 7.16 3.06
C LYS A 3 28.83 5.66 2.80
N LEU A 4 28.87 4.82 3.85
CA LEU A 4 28.74 3.36 3.71
C LEU A 4 27.26 2.95 3.60
N SER A 5 26.40 3.56 4.42
CA SER A 5 24.94 3.38 4.36
C SER A 5 24.36 3.77 2.99
N TYR A 6 24.83 4.89 2.42
CA TYR A 6 24.43 5.33 1.07
C TYR A 6 24.76 4.30 -0.01
N LYS A 7 25.97 3.73 0.01
CA LYS A 7 26.38 2.70 -0.97
C LYS A 7 25.54 1.44 -0.86
N VAL A 8 25.28 0.98 0.37
CA VAL A 8 24.43 -0.20 0.61
C VAL A 8 23.01 0.04 0.09
N SER A 9 22.40 1.19 0.43
CA SER A 9 21.07 1.54 -0.05
C SER A 9 20.99 1.57 -1.58
N TYR A 10 22.03 2.08 -2.23
CA TYR A 10 22.10 2.18 -3.69
C TYR A 10 22.22 0.80 -4.36
N TYR A 11 23.06 -0.10 -3.83
CA TYR A 11 23.14 -1.47 -4.34
C TYR A 11 21.86 -2.25 -4.14
N VAL A 12 21.21 -2.11 -2.98
CA VAL A 12 19.91 -2.75 -2.70
C VAL A 12 18.85 -2.24 -3.68
N LEU A 13 18.78 -0.92 -3.89
CA LEU A 13 17.87 -0.31 -4.86
C LEU A 13 18.08 -0.88 -6.27
N TYR A 14 19.33 -0.99 -6.72
CA TYR A 14 19.66 -1.51 -8.05
C TYR A 14 19.37 -2.99 -8.21
N ALA A 15 19.64 -3.80 -7.18
CA ALA A 15 19.24 -5.20 -7.19
C ALA A 15 17.72 -5.34 -7.30
N MET A 16 16.95 -4.56 -6.54
CA MET A 16 15.49 -4.55 -6.61
C MET A 16 14.99 -4.13 -7.99
N PHE A 17 15.53 -3.05 -8.56
CA PHE A 17 15.17 -2.61 -9.91
C PHE A 17 15.49 -3.67 -10.97
N ALA A 18 16.65 -4.32 -10.89
CA ALA A 18 17.00 -5.39 -11.82
C ALA A 18 16.00 -6.55 -11.74
N ILE A 19 15.62 -6.99 -10.53
CA ILE A 19 14.61 -8.04 -10.34
C ILE A 19 13.25 -7.61 -10.90
N ILE A 20 12.82 -6.38 -10.63
CA ILE A 20 11.56 -5.84 -11.17
C ILE A 20 11.58 -5.84 -12.70
N LEU A 21 12.65 -5.35 -13.32
CA LEU A 21 12.76 -5.31 -14.78
C LEU A 21 12.77 -6.71 -15.40
N VAL A 22 13.41 -7.69 -14.75
CA VAL A 22 13.37 -9.10 -15.20
C VAL A 22 11.93 -9.63 -15.15
N VAL A 23 11.23 -9.45 -14.04
CA VAL A 23 9.85 -9.94 -13.90
C VAL A 23 8.88 -9.21 -14.83
N LEU A 24 9.04 -7.90 -15.04
CA LEU A 24 8.26 -7.15 -16.03
C LEU A 24 8.56 -7.63 -17.45
N GLY A 25 9.83 -7.92 -17.76
CA GLY A 25 10.22 -8.51 -19.05
C GLY A 25 9.54 -9.86 -19.27
N LEU A 26 9.52 -10.72 -18.25
CA LEU A 26 8.80 -11.99 -18.28
C LEU A 26 7.28 -11.80 -18.41
N PHE A 27 6.70 -10.81 -17.73
CA PHE A 27 5.27 -10.52 -17.81
C PHE A 27 4.85 -10.07 -19.21
N TYR A 28 5.54 -9.08 -19.79
CA TYR A 28 5.15 -8.51 -21.09
C TYR A 28 5.63 -9.33 -22.31
N PHE A 29 6.76 -10.04 -22.19
CA PHE A 29 7.38 -10.76 -23.31
C PHE A 29 7.44 -12.28 -23.12
N GLY A 30 6.96 -12.81 -21.99
CA GLY A 30 7.02 -14.24 -21.67
C GLY A 30 5.97 -15.11 -22.37
N GLY A 31 5.19 -14.55 -23.28
CA GLY A 31 4.20 -15.26 -24.08
C GLY A 31 2.79 -15.28 -23.48
N ASP A 32 1.92 -16.02 -24.15
CA ASP A 32 0.50 -16.16 -23.81
C ASP A 32 0.28 -17.29 -22.79
N ALA A 33 -0.72 -17.14 -21.93
CA ALA A 33 -1.05 -18.11 -20.89
C ALA A 33 -1.49 -19.45 -21.50
N GLN A 34 -1.10 -20.57 -20.86
CA GLN A 34 -1.44 -21.91 -21.32
C GLN A 34 -1.87 -22.80 -20.15
N GLY A 35 -2.73 -23.79 -20.44
CA GLY A 35 -3.23 -24.73 -19.44
C GLY A 35 -3.95 -24.01 -18.30
N ASP A 36 -3.58 -24.34 -17.06
CA ASP A 36 -4.22 -23.82 -15.84
C ASP A 36 -4.00 -22.30 -15.63
N ALA A 37 -3.07 -21.68 -16.36
CA ALA A 37 -2.85 -20.24 -16.30
C ALA A 37 -3.87 -19.43 -17.12
N VAL A 38 -4.71 -20.09 -17.94
CA VAL A 38 -5.72 -19.43 -18.77
C VAL A 38 -6.97 -19.13 -17.95
N LEU A 39 -7.37 -17.86 -17.90
CA LEU A 39 -8.62 -17.47 -17.26
C LEU A 39 -9.80 -17.75 -18.20
N MET A 40 -10.60 -18.75 -17.85
CA MET A 40 -11.79 -19.17 -18.62
C MET A 40 -12.90 -18.11 -18.71
N SER A 41 -12.85 -17.08 -17.86
CA SER A 41 -13.77 -15.94 -17.88
C SER A 41 -13.41 -14.88 -18.92
N VAL A 42 -12.24 -15.00 -19.54
CA VAL A 42 -11.68 -14.08 -20.52
C VAL A 42 -11.88 -14.70 -21.90
N ASP A 43 -12.25 -13.89 -22.89
CA ASP A 43 -12.36 -14.34 -24.28
C ASP A 43 -11.07 -15.04 -24.73
N SER A 44 -11.21 -16.22 -25.32
CA SER A 44 -10.10 -17.06 -25.78
C SER A 44 -9.22 -16.41 -26.84
N GLU A 45 -9.71 -15.37 -27.53
CA GLU A 45 -8.92 -14.61 -28.50
C GLU A 45 -8.10 -13.47 -27.86
N MET A 46 -8.33 -13.17 -26.58
CA MET A 46 -7.57 -12.13 -25.88
C MET A 46 -6.28 -12.68 -25.28
N TRP A 47 -5.18 -12.00 -25.60
CA TRP A 47 -3.86 -12.31 -25.07
C TRP A 47 -3.80 -12.13 -23.54
N GLN A 48 -3.30 -13.15 -22.84
CA GLN A 48 -3.17 -13.20 -21.39
C GLN A 48 -1.68 -13.42 -21.01
N PRO A 49 -1.07 -12.56 -20.19
CA PRO A 49 0.34 -12.73 -19.81
C PRO A 49 0.60 -14.04 -19.06
N ALA A 50 1.46 -14.90 -19.62
CA ALA A 50 1.78 -16.20 -19.01
C ALA A 50 2.43 -16.10 -17.62
N GLN A 51 3.14 -15.00 -17.34
CA GLN A 51 3.93 -14.80 -16.13
C GLN A 51 3.27 -13.85 -15.12
N THR A 52 1.94 -13.81 -15.12
CA THR A 52 1.15 -13.00 -14.17
C THR A 52 1.45 -13.37 -12.72
N ASP A 53 1.56 -14.66 -12.40
CA ASP A 53 1.88 -15.14 -11.05
C ASP A 53 3.23 -14.60 -10.55
N ALA A 54 4.25 -14.59 -11.41
CA ALA A 54 5.57 -14.08 -11.05
C ALA A 54 5.50 -12.59 -10.66
N LEU A 55 4.70 -11.79 -11.38
CA LEU A 55 4.47 -10.38 -11.05
C LEU A 55 3.70 -10.21 -9.73
N ILE A 56 2.68 -11.05 -9.50
CA ILE A 56 1.90 -11.03 -8.25
C ILE A 56 2.80 -11.38 -7.06
N TYR A 57 3.59 -12.46 -7.13
CA TYR A 57 4.49 -12.85 -6.06
C TYR A 57 5.59 -11.81 -5.80
N LEU A 58 6.14 -11.19 -6.86
CA LEU A 58 7.08 -10.09 -6.70
C LEU A 58 6.43 -8.91 -5.96
N THR A 59 5.22 -8.54 -6.35
CA THR A 59 4.45 -7.47 -5.68
C THR A 59 4.25 -7.77 -4.20
N TYR A 60 3.83 -8.99 -3.85
CA TYR A 60 3.67 -9.39 -2.45
C TYR A 60 4.99 -9.39 -1.66
N ALA A 61 6.08 -9.87 -2.27
CA ALA A 61 7.39 -9.85 -1.63
C ALA A 61 7.87 -8.41 -1.37
N LEU A 62 7.72 -7.50 -2.35
CA LEU A 62 8.07 -6.10 -2.21
C LEU A 62 7.21 -5.39 -1.17
N LEU A 63 5.90 -5.69 -1.14
CA LEU A 63 4.99 -5.17 -0.12
C LEU A 63 5.40 -5.63 1.28
N ALA A 64 5.73 -6.92 1.46
CA ALA A 64 6.20 -7.44 2.73
C ALA A 64 7.49 -6.76 3.21
N VAL A 65 8.46 -6.58 2.30
CA VAL A 65 9.70 -5.83 2.60
C VAL A 65 9.39 -4.39 2.99
N ALA A 66 8.50 -3.71 2.27
CA ALA A 66 8.09 -2.34 2.57
C ALA A 66 7.45 -2.24 3.96
N VAL A 67 6.50 -3.11 4.28
CA VAL A 67 5.84 -3.15 5.59
C VAL A 67 6.86 -3.38 6.71
N ILE A 68 7.76 -4.37 6.56
CA ILE A 68 8.80 -4.65 7.56
C ILE A 68 9.72 -3.45 7.75
N ALA A 69 10.20 -2.85 6.66
CA ALA A 69 11.08 -1.69 6.71
C ALA A 69 10.40 -0.49 7.39
N THR A 70 9.12 -0.25 7.09
CA THR A 70 8.33 0.81 7.72
C THR A 70 8.14 0.55 9.21
N LEU A 71 7.76 -0.66 9.62
CA LEU A 71 7.58 -1.00 11.04
C LEU A 71 8.88 -0.86 11.82
N VAL A 72 9.98 -1.40 11.30
CA VAL A 72 11.31 -1.28 11.90
C VAL A 72 11.71 0.19 12.02
N GLY A 73 11.51 0.97 10.95
CA GLY A 73 11.80 2.40 10.92
C GLY A 73 10.99 3.19 11.95
N VAL A 74 9.70 2.91 12.09
CA VAL A 74 8.82 3.55 13.07
C VAL A 74 9.25 3.20 14.50
N LEU A 75 9.57 1.93 14.78
CA LEU A 75 10.01 1.50 16.11
C LEU A 75 11.33 2.16 16.52
N PHE A 76 12.32 2.22 15.63
CA PHE A 76 13.59 2.88 15.92
C PHE A 76 13.43 4.39 16.12
N GLN A 77 12.66 5.06 15.25
CA GLN A 77 12.41 6.49 15.37
C GLN A 77 11.66 6.84 16.66
N PHE A 78 10.63 6.07 17.00
CA PHE A 78 9.86 6.27 18.22
C PHE A 78 10.69 5.99 19.47
N GLY A 79 11.48 4.91 19.48
CA GLY A 79 12.38 4.58 20.59
C GLY A 79 13.44 5.66 20.84
N SER A 80 14.03 6.22 19.79
CA SER A 80 14.94 7.37 19.92
C SER A 80 14.21 8.60 20.46
N ALA A 81 13.04 8.93 19.89
CA ALA A 81 12.26 10.08 20.33
C ALA A 81 11.83 9.99 21.80
N LEU A 82 11.48 8.79 22.28
CA LEU A 82 11.16 8.54 23.69
C LEU A 82 12.36 8.79 24.61
N LYS A 83 13.56 8.36 24.19
CA LYS A 83 14.79 8.58 24.95
C LYS A 83 15.15 10.06 25.01
N ASP A 84 14.99 10.78 23.91
CA ASP A 84 15.43 12.17 23.79
C ASP A 84 14.42 13.17 24.41
N ASN A 85 13.13 13.00 24.13
CA ASN A 85 12.07 13.83 24.69
C ASN A 85 10.76 13.03 24.83
N PRO A 86 10.53 12.37 25.98
CA PRO A 86 9.39 11.49 26.17
C PRO A 86 8.06 12.25 26.06
N GLY A 87 7.99 13.49 26.53
CA GLY A 87 6.77 14.30 26.46
C GLY A 87 6.36 14.64 25.03
N ALA A 88 7.33 14.97 24.16
CA ALA A 88 7.06 15.24 22.75
C ALA A 88 6.73 13.95 21.98
N ALA A 89 7.43 12.84 22.27
CA ALA A 89 7.17 11.55 21.66
C ALA A 89 5.77 11.00 22.02
N LEU A 90 5.32 11.15 23.27
CA LEU A 90 3.96 10.76 23.64
C LEU A 90 2.90 11.63 22.95
N LYS A 91 3.17 12.93 22.76
CA LYS A 91 2.26 13.80 22.01
C LYS A 91 2.16 13.43 20.53
N SER A 92 3.21 12.87 19.92
CA SER A 92 3.15 12.46 18.51
C SER A 92 2.19 11.28 18.28
N LEU A 93 1.89 10.48 19.32
CA LEU A 93 0.88 9.42 19.26
C LEU A 93 -0.54 9.95 19.02
N ILE A 94 -0.82 11.23 19.29
CA ILE A 94 -2.13 11.82 19.01
C ILE A 94 -2.46 11.69 17.52
N GLY A 95 -1.48 11.88 16.62
CA GLY A 95 -1.68 11.69 15.19
C GLY A 95 -2.02 10.24 14.83
N LEU A 96 -1.36 9.28 15.48
CA LEU A 96 -1.65 7.85 15.31
C LEU A 96 -3.04 7.49 15.81
N ILE A 97 -3.46 8.02 16.97
CA ILE A 97 -4.81 7.81 17.52
C ILE A 97 -5.87 8.34 16.55
N VAL A 98 -5.67 9.55 16.02
CA VAL A 98 -6.57 10.13 15.01
C VAL A 98 -6.64 9.23 13.77
N LEU A 99 -5.51 8.73 13.28
CA LEU A 99 -5.48 7.81 12.15
C LEU A 99 -6.26 6.51 12.46
N ILE A 100 -6.06 5.91 13.62
CA ILE A 100 -6.80 4.70 14.05
C ILE A 100 -8.31 4.98 14.08
N VAL A 101 -8.73 6.11 14.63
CA VAL A 101 -10.14 6.50 14.66
C VAL A 101 -10.71 6.62 13.24
N VAL A 102 -9.99 7.27 12.32
CA VAL A 102 -10.40 7.39 10.91
C VAL A 102 -10.55 6.01 10.27
N VAL A 103 -9.58 5.12 10.47
CA VAL A 103 -9.59 3.77 9.90
C VAL A 103 -10.74 2.93 10.47
N VAL A 104 -11.03 3.03 11.77
CA VAL A 104 -12.17 2.34 12.39
C VAL A 104 -13.50 2.86 11.85
N ILE A 105 -13.68 4.18 11.70
CA ILE A 105 -14.89 4.76 11.10
C ILE A 105 -15.02 4.29 9.65
N ALA A 106 -13.95 4.38 8.87
CA ALA A 106 -13.92 3.94 7.48
C ALA A 106 -14.30 2.45 7.33
N TRP A 107 -13.84 1.59 8.24
CA TRP A 107 -14.24 0.18 8.26
C TRP A 107 -15.74 -0.01 8.49
N THR A 108 -16.33 0.77 9.41
CA THR A 108 -17.78 0.69 9.68
C THR A 108 -18.64 1.16 8.51
N MET A 109 -18.07 1.99 7.61
CA MET A 109 -18.74 2.46 6.40
C MET A 109 -18.60 1.48 5.22
N GLY A 110 -17.65 0.54 5.26
CA GLY A 110 -17.38 -0.39 4.16
C GLY A 110 -18.49 -1.41 3.94
N SER A 111 -18.79 -1.69 2.66
CA SER A 111 -19.81 -2.64 2.23
C SER A 111 -19.34 -4.09 2.43
N ASP A 112 -20.28 -4.96 2.82
CA ASP A 112 -20.12 -6.42 2.80
C ASP A 112 -20.74 -7.08 1.58
N GLU A 113 -21.42 -6.33 0.71
CA GLU A 113 -22.08 -6.87 -0.48
C GLU A 113 -21.05 -7.29 -1.54
N PRO A 114 -21.00 -8.58 -1.94
CA PRO A 114 -20.12 -9.03 -3.01
C PRO A 114 -20.38 -8.31 -4.33
N LEU A 115 -19.30 -7.96 -5.03
CA LEU A 115 -19.39 -7.31 -6.32
C LEU A 115 -19.93 -8.28 -7.37
N THR A 116 -20.82 -7.80 -8.24
CA THR A 116 -21.31 -8.58 -9.38
C THR A 116 -20.27 -8.57 -10.51
N ILE A 117 -19.25 -9.43 -10.39
CA ILE A 117 -18.17 -9.55 -11.37
C ILE A 117 -18.47 -10.75 -12.29
N PRO A 118 -18.74 -10.52 -13.60
CA PRO A 118 -18.99 -11.61 -14.54
C PRO A 118 -17.83 -12.62 -14.57
N GLY A 119 -18.13 -13.91 -14.42
CA GLY A 119 -17.14 -14.97 -14.51
C GLY A 119 -16.16 -15.07 -13.33
N TYR A 120 -16.34 -14.30 -12.25
CA TYR A 120 -15.46 -14.35 -11.08
C TYR A 120 -16.25 -14.65 -9.80
N SER A 121 -16.01 -15.84 -9.24
CA SER A 121 -16.50 -16.27 -7.93
C SER A 121 -15.33 -16.61 -7.00
N GLY A 122 -14.22 -15.88 -7.15
CA GLY A 122 -12.98 -16.13 -6.41
C GLY A 122 -13.06 -15.76 -4.93
N THR A 123 -12.04 -16.17 -4.18
CA THR A 123 -11.95 -16.00 -2.71
C THR A 123 -11.77 -14.56 -2.26
N ASP A 124 -11.50 -13.64 -3.18
CA ASP A 124 -11.16 -12.25 -2.84
C ASP A 124 -12.39 -11.33 -2.91
N ASN A 125 -13.49 -11.78 -3.53
CA ASN A 125 -14.77 -11.07 -3.57
C ASN A 125 -15.69 -11.53 -2.43
N VAL A 126 -15.21 -11.38 -1.20
CA VAL A 126 -15.92 -11.75 0.03
C VAL A 126 -15.92 -10.58 1.02
N PRO A 127 -16.90 -10.52 1.96
CA PRO A 127 -17.10 -9.36 2.84
C PRO A 127 -15.85 -8.81 3.52
N PHE A 128 -14.94 -9.69 3.94
CA PHE A 128 -13.72 -9.28 4.64
C PHE A 128 -12.79 -8.42 3.77
N TRP A 129 -12.48 -8.88 2.55
CA TRP A 129 -11.58 -8.16 1.64
C TRP A 129 -12.20 -6.88 1.08
N LEU A 130 -13.52 -6.90 0.86
CA LEU A 130 -14.29 -5.73 0.44
C LEU A 130 -14.24 -4.64 1.50
N LYS A 131 -14.50 -4.98 2.78
CA LYS A 131 -14.38 -4.03 3.89
C LYS A 131 -12.96 -3.49 4.07
N ILE A 132 -11.92 -4.32 3.90
CA ILE A 132 -10.53 -3.82 3.91
C ILE A 132 -10.32 -2.77 2.82
N THR A 133 -10.77 -3.07 1.60
CA THR A 133 -10.60 -2.19 0.45
C THR A 133 -11.33 -0.85 0.67
N ASP A 134 -12.60 -0.90 1.07
CA ASP A 134 -13.40 0.28 1.37
C ASP A 134 -12.82 1.09 2.53
N MET A 135 -12.35 0.42 3.59
CA MET A 135 -11.69 1.07 4.73
C MET A 135 -10.50 1.91 4.27
N PHE A 136 -9.64 1.39 3.40
CA PHE A 136 -8.51 2.15 2.87
C PHE A 136 -8.98 3.30 1.95
N LEU A 137 -9.93 3.05 1.05
CA LEU A 137 -10.48 4.08 0.15
C LEU A 137 -11.09 5.25 0.93
N TYR A 138 -11.99 4.96 1.87
CA TYR A 138 -12.62 5.99 2.70
C TYR A 138 -11.61 6.70 3.60
N SER A 139 -10.63 5.98 4.18
CA SER A 139 -9.56 6.63 4.95
C SER A 139 -8.78 7.63 4.10
N ILE A 140 -8.42 7.27 2.87
CA ILE A 140 -7.73 8.17 1.94
C ILE A 140 -8.59 9.39 1.64
N TYR A 141 -9.88 9.22 1.33
CA TYR A 141 -10.78 10.33 1.02
C TYR A 141 -11.00 11.27 2.21
N ILE A 142 -11.19 10.73 3.42
CA ILE A 142 -11.35 11.51 4.65
C ILE A 142 -10.08 12.32 4.94
N LEU A 143 -8.90 11.67 4.88
CA LEU A 143 -7.63 12.34 5.13
C LEU A 143 -7.31 13.37 4.05
N PHE A 144 -7.64 13.09 2.79
CA PHE A 144 -7.47 14.03 1.69
C PHE A 144 -8.35 15.28 1.88
N ALA A 145 -9.64 15.09 2.15
CA ALA A 145 -10.55 16.19 2.44
C ALA A 145 -10.08 17.00 3.67
N GLY A 146 -9.69 16.32 4.75
CA GLY A 146 -9.12 16.95 5.94
C GLY A 146 -7.86 17.76 5.64
N THR A 147 -6.99 17.27 4.75
CA THR A 147 -5.78 17.96 4.32
C THR A 147 -6.10 19.22 3.53
N VAL A 148 -7.02 19.13 2.56
CA VAL A 148 -7.49 20.31 1.79
C VAL A 148 -8.08 21.37 2.72
N LEU A 149 -8.95 20.98 3.65
CA LEU A 149 -9.52 21.89 4.64
C LEU A 149 -8.44 22.52 5.52
N ALA A 150 -7.48 21.73 6.03
CA ALA A 150 -6.39 22.24 6.84
C ALA A 150 -5.53 23.29 6.10
N ILE A 151 -5.26 23.08 4.81
CA ILE A 151 -4.53 24.03 3.97
C ILE A 151 -5.31 25.35 3.82
N ILE A 152 -6.61 25.28 3.58
CA ILE A 152 -7.46 26.47 3.43
C ILE A 152 -7.52 27.24 4.75
N PHE A 153 -7.85 26.57 5.87
CA PHE A 153 -7.96 27.21 7.17
C PHE A 153 -6.63 27.80 7.65
N SER A 154 -5.52 27.09 7.47
CA SER A 154 -4.20 27.60 7.84
C SER A 154 -3.81 28.83 7.02
N SER A 155 -4.15 28.86 5.72
CA SER A 155 -3.91 30.00 4.84
C SER A 155 -4.71 31.24 5.25
N ILE A 156 -5.98 31.06 5.63
CA ILE A 156 -6.84 32.15 6.13
C ILE A 156 -6.32 32.67 7.47
N LYS A 157 -6.05 31.77 8.43
CA LYS A 157 -5.53 32.15 9.76
C LYS A 157 -4.24 32.95 9.64
N LYS A 158 -3.33 32.54 8.75
CA LYS A 158 -2.05 33.26 8.53
C LYS A 158 -2.24 34.69 8.01
N LYS A 159 -3.32 34.98 7.27
CA LYS A 159 -3.64 36.34 6.80
C LYS A 159 -4.34 37.21 7.85
N LEU A 160 -4.98 36.60 8.84
CA LEU A 160 -5.71 37.28 9.91
C LEU A 160 -4.86 37.52 11.18
N SER A 161 -3.68 36.88 11.27
CA SER A 161 -2.67 37.08 12.30
C SER A 161 -1.55 37.97 11.82
#